data_AF-A0A958L8N8-F1
#
_entry.id   AF-A0A958L8N8-F1
#
_cell.length_a   1.000
_cell.length_b   1.000
_cell.length_c   1.000
_cell.angle_alpha   90.00
_cell.angle_beta   90.00
_cell.angle_gamma   90.00
#
_symmetry.space_group_name_H-M   'P 1'
#
loop_
_entity.id
_entity.type
_entity.pdbx_description
1 polymer ?
#
loop_
_entity_poly.entity_id
_entity_poly.type
_entity_poly.pdbx_seq_one_letter_code
_entity_poly.pdbx_strand_id
1 'polypeptide(L)' 'NAIVVRLKTLKGGHIKMTLGGEVKNNMEALWFSPSSKIAKEQLYEGATVDLIVELQWNYFRGNKSLQLLVKDLKLT' A
#
# COMPACT_ATOMS: atom_id res chain seq x y z
N ASN A 1 7.25 -8.46 -7.64
CA ASN A 1 7.32 -7.89 -6.28
C ASN A 1 7.23 -6.38 -6.40
N ALA A 2 6.54 -5.72 -5.47
CA ALA A 2 6.43 -4.25 -5.46
C ALA A 2 7.42 -3.64 -4.46
N ILE A 3 7.89 -2.43 -4.74
CA ILE A 3 8.77 -1.68 -3.84
C ILE A 3 7.94 -0.61 -3.13
N VAL A 4 8.03 -0.54 -1.80
CA VAL A 4 7.38 0.52 -1.02
C VAL A 4 8.18 1.81 -1.20
N VAL A 5 7.74 2.70 -2.08
CA VAL A 5 8.42 3.99 -2.33
C VAL A 5 8.14 4.98 -1.21
N ARG A 6 6.90 4.99 -0.72
CA ARG A 6 6.48 5.87 0.37
C ARG A 6 5.57 5.15 1.33
N LEU A 7 5.72 5.41 2.62
CA LEU A 7 4.91 4.81 3.67
C LEU A 7 4.31 5.90 4.55
N LYS A 8 3.00 5.83 4.79
CA LYS A 8 2.28 6.77 5.66
C LYS A 8 1.25 6.07 6.51
N THR A 9 1.42 6.14 7.82
CA THR A 9 0.40 5.74 8.79
C THR A 9 -0.71 6.79 8.85
N LEU A 10 -1.96 6.35 8.73
CA LEU A 10 -3.16 7.16 8.86
C LEU A 10 -3.79 6.97 10.24
N LYS A 11 -4.78 7.81 10.57
CA LYS A 11 -5.60 7.64 11.78
C LYS A 11 -6.24 6.24 11.78
N GLY A 12 -6.37 5.64 12.96
CA GLY A 12 -6.89 4.27 13.10
C GLY A 12 -5.87 3.16 12.78
N GLY A 13 -4.60 3.51 12.55
CA GLY A 13 -3.54 2.55 12.29
C GLY A 13 -3.57 1.96 10.87
N HIS A 14 -4.37 2.53 9.96
CA HIS A 14 -4.34 2.17 8.55
C HIS A 14 -3.03 2.64 7.91
N ILE A 15 -2.57 1.92 6.90
CA ILE A 15 -1.32 2.22 6.20
C ILE A 15 -1.64 2.60 4.78
N LYS A 16 -1.15 3.76 4.36
CA LYS A 16 -1.14 4.19 2.97
C LYS A 16 0.28 4.07 2.44
N MET A 17 0.42 3.48 1.26
CA MET A 17 1.71 3.25 0.63
C MET A 17 1.67 3.62 -0.84
N THR A 18 2.78 4.15 -1.34
CA THR A 18 3.02 4.31 -2.77
C THR A 18 3.92 3.15 -3.19
N LEU A 19 3.43 2.33 -4.11
CA LEU A 19 4.11 1.17 -4.63
C LEU A 19 4.75 1.51 -5.98
N GLY A 20 6.05 1.28 -6.07
CA GLY A 20 6.79 1.29 -7.32
C GLY A 20 7.01 -0.13 -7.81
N GLY A 21 7.33 -0.26 -9.10
CA GLY A 21 7.73 -1.52 -9.71
C GLY A 21 8.64 -1.26 -10.91
N GLU A 22 8.86 -2.27 -11.74
CA GLU A 22 9.66 -2.14 -12.98
C GLU A 22 9.00 -1.21 -14.01
N VAL A 23 7.67 -1.11 -13.98
CA VAL A 23 6.91 -0.18 -14.81
C VAL A 23 6.89 1.19 -14.14
N LYS A 24 7.19 2.26 -14.89
CA LYS A 24 7.34 3.66 -14.42
C LYS A 24 6.15 4.28 -13.66
N ASN A 25 5.03 3.58 -13.52
CA ASN A 25 3.83 4.11 -12.88
C ASN A 25 3.73 3.63 -11.43
N ASN A 26 3.91 4.57 -10.51
CA ASN A 26 3.60 4.32 -9.10
C ASN A 26 2.09 4.15 -8.92
N MET A 27 1.70 3.22 -8.04
CA MET A 27 0.31 3.04 -7.63
C MET A 27 0.14 3.30 -6.14
N GLU A 28 -0.99 3.93 -5.81
CA GLU A 28 -1.38 4.13 -4.43
C GLU A 28 -2.05 2.86 -3.91
N ALA A 29 -1.64 2.40 -2.74
CA ALA A 29 -2.21 1.26 -2.05
C ALA A 29 -2.62 1.62 -0.62
N LEU A 30 -3.74 1.07 -0.16
CA LEU A 30 -4.31 1.32 1.15
C LEU A 30 -4.54 0.00 1.86
N TRP A 31 -4.05 -0.10 3.09
CA TRP A 31 -4.23 -1.27 3.94
C TRP A 31 -4.95 -0.88 5.21
N PHE A 32 -6.20 -1.34 5.34
CA PHE A 32 -7.02 -1.05 6.52
C PHE A 32 -6.67 -1.99 7.67
N SER A 33 -6.27 -1.38 8.79
CA SER A 33 -6.12 -2.03 10.10
C SER A 33 -5.27 -3.30 10.03
N PRO A 34 -4.03 -3.21 9.52
CA PRO A 34 -3.19 -4.38 9.38
C PRO A 34 -2.98 -5.04 10.74
N SER A 35 -3.39 -6.31 10.83
CA SER A 35 -3.30 -7.11 12.04
C SER A 35 -1.91 -7.72 12.23
N SER A 36 -1.11 -7.78 11.16
CA SER A 36 0.20 -8.43 11.20
C SER A 36 1.25 -7.57 11.89
N LYS A 37 2.08 -8.22 12.72
CA LYS A 37 3.26 -7.60 13.35
C LYS A 37 4.21 -7.01 12.30
N ILE A 38 4.29 -7.66 11.14
CA ILE A 38 5.07 -7.23 9.98
C ILE A 38 4.70 -5.80 9.55
N ALA A 39 3.41 -5.51 9.42
CA ALA A 39 2.95 -4.19 8.98
C ALA A 39 3.25 -3.06 9.98
N LYS A 40 3.34 -3.39 11.28
CA LYS A 40 3.53 -2.42 12.35
C LYS A 40 5.00 -2.16 12.67
N GLU A 41 5.86 -3.15 12.51
CA GLU A 41 7.24 -3.09 13.03
C GLU A 41 8.32 -3.31 11.96
N GLN A 42 7.98 -3.92 10.82
CA GLN A 42 8.97 -4.39 9.85
C GLN A 42 8.79 -3.82 8.44
N LEU A 43 7.68 -3.12 8.18
CA LEU A 43 7.43 -2.48 6.90
C LEU A 43 8.09 -1.09 6.89
N TYR A 44 8.97 -0.84 5.92
CA TYR A 44 9.70 0.42 5.77
C TYR A 44 9.79 0.85 4.29
N GLU A 45 10.14 2.11 4.05
CA GLU A 45 10.37 2.63 2.68
C GLU A 45 11.61 1.98 2.05
N GLY A 46 11.49 1.49 0.82
CA GLY A 46 12.49 0.70 0.12
C GLY A 46 12.31 -0.82 0.28
N ALA A 47 11.42 -1.27 1.17
CA ALA A 47 11.13 -2.70 1.31
C ALA A 47 10.49 -3.27 0.04
N THR A 48 10.86 -4.50 -0.31
CA THR A 48 10.22 -5.28 -1.37
C THR A 48 9.14 -6.15 -0.76
N VAL A 49 7.96 -6.14 -1.37
CA VAL A 49 6.76 -6.80 -0.85
C VAL A 49 6.02 -7.56 -1.93
N ASP A 50 5.40 -8.66 -1.51
CA ASP A 50 4.37 -9.35 -2.24
C ASP A 50 3.02 -9.04 -1.63
N LEU A 51 2.02 -8.79 -2.48
CA LEU A 51 0.75 -8.21 -2.09
C LEU A 51 -0.42 -8.97 -2.72
N ILE A 52 -1.46 -9.21 -1.93
CA ILE A 52 -2.79 -9.55 -2.43
C ILE A 52 -3.63 -8.29 -2.37
N VAL A 53 -4.17 -7.87 -3.52
CA VAL A 53 -4.89 -6.60 -3.64
C VAL A 53 -6.20 -6.75 -4.40
N GLU A 54 -7.13 -5.85 -4.09
CA GLU A 54 -8.30 -5.57 -4.91
C GLU A 54 -8.15 -4.21 -5.58
N LEU A 55 -8.54 -4.13 -6.86
CA LEU A 55 -8.55 -2.86 -7.57
C LEU A 55 -9.80 -2.05 -7.18
N GLN A 56 -9.61 -0.80 -6.79
CA GLN A 56 -10.70 0.09 -6.39
C GLN A 56 -10.62 1.46 -7.03
N TRP A 57 -11.80 2.07 -7.20
CA TRP A 57 -11.91 3.49 -7.52
C TRP A 57 -11.87 4.30 -6.24
N ASN A 58 -10.90 5.21 -6.14
CA ASN A 58 -10.87 6.23 -5.11
C ASN A 58 -11.50 7.53 -5.63
N TYR A 59 -12.48 8.04 -4.88
CA TYR A 59 -13.17 9.29 -5.18
C TYR A 59 -12.81 10.31 -4.10
N PHE A 60 -11.86 11.19 -4.39
CA PHE A 60 -11.39 12.19 -3.44
C PHE A 60 -11.42 13.58 -4.07
N ARG A 61 -12.17 14.49 -3.45
CA ARG A 61 -12.33 15.90 -3.89
C ARG A 61 -12.72 16.01 -5.37
N GLY A 62 -13.69 15.21 -5.81
CA GLY A 62 -14.17 15.20 -7.20
C GLY A 62 -13.24 14.52 -8.20
N ASN A 63 -12.04 14.08 -7.79
CA ASN A 63 -11.13 13.32 -8.64
C ASN A 63 -11.37 11.82 -8.46
N LYS A 64 -11.38 11.10 -9.59
CA LYS A 64 -11.46 9.64 -9.65
C LYS A 64 -10.08 9.10 -10.01
N SER A 65 -9.52 8.25 -9.16
CA SER A 65 -8.23 7.60 -9.40
C SER A 65 -8.31 6.11 -9.10
N LEU A 66 -7.45 5.33 -9.75
CA LEU A 66 -7.28 3.92 -9.43
C LEU A 66 -6.45 3.79 -8.15
N GLN A 67 -6.84 2.88 -7.26
CA GLN A 67 -6.13 2.58 -6.02
C GLN A 67 -6.19 1.08 -5.76
N LEU A 68 -5.15 0.55 -5.09
CA LEU A 68 -5.12 -0.82 -4.63
C LEU A 68 -5.60 -0.90 -3.18
N LEU A 69 -6.53 -1.78 -2.89
CA LEU A 69 -6.90 -2.15 -1.53
C LEU A 69 -6.12 -3.41 -1.15
N VAL A 70 -5.21 -3.29 -0.19
CA VAL A 70 -4.38 -4.39 0.29
C VAL A 70 -5.20 -5.29 1.21
N LYS A 71 -5.23 -6.58 0.89
CA LYS A 71 -5.86 -7.63 1.68
C LYS A 71 -4.84 -8.38 2.52
N ASP A 72 -3.68 -8.64 1.93
CA ASP A 72 -2.55 -9.26 2.61
C ASP A 72 -1.22 -8.79 2.01
N LEU A 73 -0.16 -8.88 2.81
CA LEU A 73 1.19 -8.45 2.46
C LEU A 73 2.23 -9.36 3.11
N LYS A 74 3.25 -9.71 2.34
CA LYS A 74 4.45 -10.39 2.81
C LYS A 74 5.70 -9.61 2.41
N LEU A 75 6.66 -9.48 3.32
CA LEU A 75 8.00 -9.00 2.99
C LEU A 75 8.75 -10.09 2.21
N THR A 76 9.49 -9.69 1.18
CA THR A 76 10.38 -10.57 0.42
C THR A 76 11.77 -10.59 1.03
#